data_AF-A0A7X9EDT9-F1
#
_entry.id   AF-A0A7X9EDT9-F1
#
_cell.length_a   1.000
_cell.length_b   1.000
_cell.length_c   1.000
_cell.angle_alpha   90.00
_cell.angle_beta   90.00
_cell.angle_gamma   90.00
#
_symmetry.space_group_name_H-M   'P 1'
#
loop_
_entity.id
_entity.type
_entity.pdbx_description
1 polymer ?
#
loop_
_entity_poly.entity_id
_entity_poly.type
_entity_poly.pdbx_seq_one_letter_code
_entity_poly.pdbx_strand_id
1 'polypeptide(L)'
;MAEELEYKSTIKSRPFLFRETKKAAELINKGLKEFEIKEKAKKDNIFQVNTETRRSEIASIVLQRLKAIDDFLIEKIVNGDIETSKQIVIYSIMKTDRLFFEFMYEVFREKILLRDFTLQDKDFNIFFNRKKEQSERVASWDDYTFYKLKQVYIRILFEAGFI
;
A
#
# COMPACT_ATOMS: atom_id res chain seq x y z
N MET A 1 -11.49 2.45 11.83
CA MET A 1 -11.19 2.92 10.44
C MET A 1 -10.68 1.80 9.52
N ALA A 2 -9.64 1.03 9.85
CA ALA A 2 -9.23 -0.11 9.01
C ALA A 2 -10.07 -1.39 9.24
N GLU A 3 -10.57 -1.60 10.46
CA GLU A 3 -11.37 -2.79 10.84
C GLU A 3 -12.72 -2.91 10.10
N GLU A 4 -13.26 -1.80 9.57
CA GLU A 4 -14.52 -1.77 8.81
C GLU A 4 -14.34 -2.13 7.33
N LEU A 5 -13.11 -2.23 6.84
CA LEU A 5 -12.84 -2.60 5.45
C LEU A 5 -12.99 -4.11 5.26
N GLU A 6 -13.54 -4.50 4.12
CA GLU A 6 -13.56 -5.90 3.72
C GLU A 6 -12.14 -6.40 3.38
N TYR A 7 -11.83 -7.65 3.71
CA TYR A 7 -10.60 -8.29 3.28
C TYR A 7 -10.49 -8.34 1.76
N LYS A 8 -9.36 -7.90 1.20
CA LYS A 8 -9.11 -7.92 -0.25
C LYS A 8 -7.72 -8.46 -0.52
N SER A 9 -7.59 -9.17 -1.63
CA SER A 9 -6.29 -9.62 -2.13
C SER A 9 -5.77 -8.74 -3.29
N THR A 10 -6.43 -7.62 -3.57
CA THR A 10 -6.09 -6.70 -4.67
C THR A 10 -4.71 -6.08 -4.51
N ILE A 11 -4.16 -6.00 -3.30
CA ILE A 11 -2.80 -5.50 -3.08
C ILE A 11 -1.74 -6.27 -3.87
N LYS A 12 -2.01 -7.53 -4.26
CA LYS A 12 -1.18 -8.34 -5.18
C LYS A 12 -0.77 -7.59 -6.47
N SER A 13 -1.62 -6.70 -6.99
CA SER A 13 -1.35 -5.89 -8.20
C SER A 13 -1.03 -4.41 -7.91
N ARG A 14 -0.99 -4.02 -6.63
CA ARG A 14 -0.85 -2.64 -6.14
C ARG A 14 0.40 -2.54 -5.26
N PRO A 15 1.61 -2.51 -5.85
CA PRO A 15 2.86 -2.42 -5.09
C PRO A 15 2.98 -1.08 -4.37
N PHE A 16 4.15 -0.79 -3.82
CA PHE A 16 4.37 0.40 -3.00
C PHE A 16 4.09 1.71 -3.74
N LEU A 17 4.45 1.82 -5.02
CA LEU A 17 4.13 2.97 -5.90
C LEU A 17 4.55 4.32 -5.30
N PHE A 18 5.73 4.38 -4.68
CA PHE A 18 6.20 5.60 -3.99
C PHE A 18 6.32 6.80 -4.93
N ARG A 19 6.98 6.62 -6.08
CA ARG A 19 7.23 7.70 -7.04
C ARG A 19 5.94 8.24 -7.61
N GLU A 20 5.01 7.34 -7.92
CA GLU A 20 3.69 7.65 -8.45
C GLU A 20 2.83 8.36 -7.41
N THR A 21 2.88 7.91 -6.15
CA THR A 21 2.18 8.54 -5.03
C THR A 21 2.71 9.95 -4.79
N LYS A 22 4.04 10.13 -4.74
CA LYS A 22 4.67 11.45 -4.59
C LYS A 22 4.29 12.39 -5.73
N LYS A 23 4.32 11.92 -6.97
CA LYS A 23 3.92 12.72 -8.15
C LYS A 23 2.45 13.11 -8.13
N ALA A 24 1.57 12.21 -7.67
CA ALA A 24 0.16 12.55 -7.50
C ALA A 24 -0.04 13.57 -6.36
N ALA A 25 0.66 13.42 -5.23
CA ALA A 25 0.63 14.38 -4.13
C ALA A 25 1.11 15.77 -4.56
N GLU A 26 2.17 15.86 -5.37
CA GLU A 26 2.65 17.13 -5.96
C GLU A 26 1.56 17.84 -6.79
N LEU A 27 0.73 17.08 -7.51
CA LEU A 27 -0.36 17.64 -8.30
C LEU A 27 -1.53 18.09 -7.41
N ILE A 28 -1.85 17.34 -6.36
CA ILE A 28 -2.86 17.75 -5.37
C ILE A 28 -2.43 19.06 -4.70
N ASN A 29 -1.17 19.18 -4.27
CA ASN A 29 -0.65 20.41 -3.66
C ASN A 29 -0.62 21.61 -4.62
N LYS A 30 -0.65 21.37 -5.94
CA LYS A 30 -0.81 22.41 -6.98
C LYS A 30 -2.27 22.77 -7.24
N GLY A 31 -3.22 22.21 -6.50
CA GLY A 31 -4.65 22.48 -6.61
C GLY A 31 -5.40 21.64 -7.64
N LEU A 32 -4.77 20.62 -8.23
CA LEU A 32 -5.45 19.76 -9.19
C LEU A 32 -6.44 18.83 -8.49
N LYS A 33 -7.63 18.71 -9.08
CA LYS A 33 -8.66 17.77 -8.68
C LYS A 33 -8.33 16.36 -9.20
N GLU A 34 -8.91 15.36 -8.55
CA GLU A 34 -8.66 13.95 -8.89
C GLU A 34 -8.94 13.59 -10.35
N PHE A 35 -10.02 14.13 -10.92
CA PHE A 35 -10.36 13.85 -12.31
C PHE A 35 -9.31 14.42 -13.26
N GLU A 36 -8.72 15.58 -12.93
CA GLU A 36 -7.64 16.19 -13.71
C GLU A 36 -6.38 15.36 -13.62
N ILE A 37 -6.05 14.83 -12.43
CA ILE A 37 -4.90 13.92 -12.24
C ILE A 37 -5.09 12.63 -13.03
N LYS A 38 -6.30 12.04 -13.02
CA LYS A 38 -6.60 10.84 -13.83
C LYS A 38 -6.48 11.10 -15.32
N GLU A 39 -7.02 12.22 -15.81
CA GLU A 39 -6.90 12.63 -17.20
C GLU A 39 -5.43 12.86 -17.59
N LYS A 40 -4.66 13.51 -16.73
CA LYS A 40 -3.23 13.75 -16.92
C LYS A 40 -2.43 12.45 -16.94
N ALA A 41 -2.76 11.51 -16.06
CA ALA A 41 -2.15 10.18 -16.06
C ALA A 41 -2.40 9.44 -17.38
N LYS A 42 -3.62 9.51 -17.90
CA LYS A 42 -4.02 8.88 -19.16
C LYS A 42 -3.30 9.48 -20.36
N LYS A 43 -3.39 10.81 -20.53
CA LYS A 43 -2.92 11.56 -21.71
C LYS A 43 -1.41 11.82 -21.69
N ASP A 44 -0.87 12.29 -20.58
CA ASP A 44 0.52 12.77 -20.49
C ASP A 44 1.48 11.70 -19.97
N ASN A 45 0.99 10.49 -19.67
CA ASN A 45 1.76 9.39 -19.10
C ASN A 45 2.65 9.82 -17.92
N ILE A 46 2.09 10.55 -16.96
CA ILE A 46 2.87 11.09 -15.84
C ILE A 46 3.58 10.00 -15.02
N PHE A 47 3.08 8.76 -15.03
CA PHE A 47 3.69 7.63 -14.33
C PHE A 47 4.69 6.83 -15.17
N GLN A 48 4.89 7.21 -16.44
CA GLN A 48 5.87 6.59 -17.36
C GLN A 48 5.68 5.07 -17.49
N VAL A 49 4.44 4.61 -17.64
CA VAL A 49 4.10 3.19 -17.86
C VAL A 49 3.55 2.95 -19.26
N ASN A 50 3.78 1.73 -19.77
CA ASN A 50 3.58 1.39 -21.18
C ASN A 50 2.11 1.43 -21.61
N THR A 51 1.18 0.97 -20.76
CA THR A 51 -0.23 0.82 -21.15
C THR A 51 -1.12 1.85 -20.47
N GLU A 52 -2.08 2.38 -21.22
CA GLU A 52 -3.08 3.33 -20.72
C GLU A 52 -3.91 2.75 -19.57
N THR A 53 -4.26 1.47 -19.65
CA THR A 53 -4.93 0.72 -18.58
C THR A 53 -4.13 0.80 -17.29
N ARG A 54 -2.81 0.57 -17.34
CA ARG A 54 -1.96 0.64 -16.15
C ARG A 54 -1.81 2.07 -15.63
N ARG A 55 -1.76 3.08 -16.51
CA ARG A 55 -1.74 4.51 -16.09
C ARG A 55 -2.99 4.85 -15.27
N SER A 56 -4.15 4.45 -15.76
CA SER A 56 -5.45 4.71 -15.12
C SER A 56 -5.60 3.94 -13.80
N GLU A 57 -5.12 2.70 -13.77
CA GLU A 57 -5.12 1.87 -12.57
C GLU A 57 -4.22 2.48 -11.48
N ILE A 58 -2.97 2.85 -11.82
CA ILE A 58 -2.05 3.52 -10.89
C ILE A 58 -2.66 4.81 -10.37
N ALA A 59 -3.21 5.66 -11.24
CA ALA A 59 -3.87 6.91 -10.82
C ALA A 59 -4.94 6.65 -9.76
N SER A 60 -5.79 5.63 -10.00
CA SER A 60 -6.86 5.28 -9.08
C SER A 60 -6.34 4.75 -7.75
N ILE A 61 -5.28 3.94 -7.76
CA ILE A 61 -4.65 3.39 -6.55
C ILE A 61 -4.02 4.51 -5.71
N VAL A 62 -3.19 5.37 -6.31
CA VAL A 62 -2.47 6.41 -5.56
C VAL A 62 -3.43 7.47 -5.04
N LEU A 63 -4.46 7.85 -5.80
CA LEU A 63 -5.49 8.76 -5.33
C LEU A 63 -6.31 8.15 -4.19
N GLN A 64 -6.66 6.86 -4.26
CA GLN A 64 -7.36 6.18 -3.16
C GLN A 64 -6.53 6.23 -1.86
N ARG A 65 -5.21 6.02 -1.95
CA ARG A 65 -4.29 6.10 -0.81
C ARG A 65 -4.19 7.53 -0.25
N LEU A 66 -3.99 8.52 -1.13
CA LEU A 66 -3.86 9.92 -0.72
C LEU A 66 -5.13 10.47 -0.07
N LYS A 67 -6.33 10.04 -0.52
CA LYS A 67 -7.59 10.42 0.15
C LYS A 67 -7.73 9.90 1.58
N ALA A 68 -6.98 8.86 1.95
CA ALA A 68 -7.10 8.22 3.27
C ALA A 68 -6.25 8.90 4.35
N ILE A 69 -5.52 9.96 3.97
CA ILE A 69 -4.66 10.77 4.82
C ILE A 69 -5.02 12.26 4.66
N ASP A 70 -4.65 13.09 5.62
CA ASP A 70 -4.92 14.53 5.60
C ASP A 70 -3.93 15.34 4.75
N ASP A 71 -4.27 16.59 4.46
CA ASP A 71 -3.48 17.50 3.63
C ASP A 71 -2.08 17.76 4.19
N PHE A 72 -1.89 17.71 5.52
CA PHE A 72 -0.57 17.86 6.12
C PHE A 72 0.34 16.67 5.78
N LEU A 73 -0.19 15.45 5.84
CA LEU A 73 0.56 14.26 5.42
C LEU A 73 0.82 14.24 3.91
N ILE A 74 -0.12 14.72 3.09
CA ILE A 74 0.10 14.87 1.63
C ILE A 74 1.23 15.87 1.35
N GLU A 75 1.28 17.00 2.06
CA GLU A 75 2.38 17.97 2.01
C GLU A 75 3.73 17.32 2.36
N LYS A 76 3.75 16.53 3.44
CA LYS A 76 4.96 15.85 3.91
C LYS A 76 5.48 14.76 2.97
N ILE A 77 4.63 14.10 2.18
CA ILE A 77 5.09 13.20 1.10
C ILE A 77 5.93 13.96 0.06
N VAL A 78 5.59 15.22 -0.21
CA VAL A 78 6.24 16.02 -1.25
C VAL A 78 7.52 16.67 -0.72
N ASN A 79 7.42 17.35 0.42
CA ASN A 79 8.48 18.23 0.93
C ASN A 79 9.26 17.64 2.12
N GLY A 80 8.83 16.51 2.68
CA GLY A 80 9.57 15.80 3.71
C GLY A 80 10.82 15.11 3.15
N ASP A 81 11.68 14.65 4.06
CA ASP A 81 12.78 13.76 3.70
C ASP A 81 12.24 12.43 3.13
N ILE A 82 13.11 11.70 2.45
CA ILE A 82 12.71 10.48 1.73
C ILE A 82 12.19 9.39 2.67
N GLU A 83 12.71 9.30 3.90
CA GLU A 83 12.31 8.28 4.86
C GLU A 83 10.92 8.58 5.41
N THR A 84 10.70 9.80 5.88
CA THR A 84 9.38 10.28 6.31
C THR A 84 8.35 10.13 5.21
N SER A 85 8.69 10.53 3.97
CA SER A 85 7.79 10.39 2.82
C SER A 85 7.37 8.94 2.59
N LYS A 86 8.31 8.00 2.66
CA LYS A 86 8.03 6.56 2.49
C LYS A 86 7.19 5.99 3.62
N GLN A 87 7.45 6.40 4.86
CA GLN A 87 6.66 6.00 6.03
C GLN A 87 5.20 6.45 5.90
N ILE A 88 4.96 7.68 5.44
CA ILE A 88 3.60 8.18 5.19
C ILE A 88 2.91 7.38 4.07
N VAL A 89 3.63 7.01 3.01
CA VAL A 89 3.06 6.16 1.96
C VAL A 89 2.69 4.78 2.50
N ILE A 90 3.52 4.14 3.34
CA ILE A 90 3.12 2.89 4.03
C ILE A 90 1.86 3.11 4.86
N TYR A 91 1.79 4.20 5.63
CA TYR A 91 0.64 4.51 6.45
C TYR A 91 -0.65 4.65 5.62
N SER A 92 -0.57 5.26 4.43
CA SER A 92 -1.70 5.34 3.49
C SER A 92 -2.15 3.96 2.95
N ILE A 93 -1.22 3.01 2.79
CA ILE A 93 -1.54 1.62 2.43
C ILE A 93 -2.25 0.93 3.59
N MET A 94 -1.74 1.07 4.81
CA MET A 94 -2.39 0.53 6.02
C MET A 94 -3.80 1.10 6.22
N LYS A 95 -4.04 2.37 5.86
CA LYS A 95 -5.37 2.98 5.92
C LYS A 95 -6.35 2.45 4.88
N THR A 96 -5.86 1.85 3.79
CA THR A 96 -6.68 1.42 2.64
C THR A 96 -6.71 -0.07 2.39
N ASP A 97 -5.84 -0.85 3.05
CA ASP A 97 -5.77 -2.30 2.97
C ASP A 97 -5.75 -2.92 4.37
N ARG A 98 -6.88 -3.50 4.77
CA ARG A 98 -7.06 -4.10 6.10
C ARG A 98 -6.09 -5.24 6.38
N LEU A 99 -5.90 -6.14 5.42
CA LEU A 99 -5.05 -7.32 5.66
C LEU A 99 -3.59 -6.89 5.86
N PHE A 100 -3.13 -5.90 5.09
CA PHE A 100 -1.81 -5.33 5.29
C PHE A 100 -1.69 -4.58 6.61
N PHE A 101 -2.70 -3.80 7.00
CA PHE A 101 -2.74 -3.17 8.33
C PHE A 101 -2.63 -4.20 9.47
N GLU A 102 -3.43 -5.26 9.42
CA GLU A 102 -3.41 -6.33 10.43
C GLU A 102 -2.05 -7.04 10.44
N PHE A 103 -1.42 -7.27 9.29
CA PHE A 103 -0.06 -7.80 9.24
C PHE A 103 0.95 -6.87 9.93
N MET A 104 0.87 -5.57 9.66
CA MET A 104 1.74 -4.57 10.30
C MET A 104 1.53 -4.52 11.82
N TYR A 105 0.29 -4.67 12.26
CA TYR A 105 -0.07 -4.56 13.68
C TYR A 105 0.19 -5.83 14.48
N GLU A 106 -0.14 -7.00 13.92
CA GLU A 106 -0.08 -8.30 14.62
C GLU A 106 1.27 -8.98 14.48
N VAL A 107 2.00 -8.77 13.38
CA VAL A 107 3.27 -9.45 13.11
C VAL A 107 4.43 -8.47 13.16
N PHE A 108 4.40 -7.43 12.31
CA PHE A 108 5.56 -6.55 12.15
C PHE A 108 5.86 -5.73 13.42
N ARG A 109 4.82 -5.27 14.14
CA ARG A 109 4.98 -4.59 15.43
C ARG A 109 5.64 -5.49 16.48
N GLU A 110 5.23 -6.75 16.58
CA GLU A 110 5.81 -7.71 17.53
C GLU A 110 7.30 -7.93 17.25
N LYS A 111 7.66 -8.08 15.97
CA LYS A 111 9.05 -8.17 15.50
C LYS A 111 9.91 -6.99 15.95
N ILE A 112 9.41 -5.76 15.79
CA ILE A 112 10.10 -4.55 16.27
C ILE A 112 10.26 -4.58 17.79
N LEU A 113 9.21 -4.91 18.54
CA LEU A 113 9.25 -4.93 20.01
C LEU A 113 10.27 -5.95 20.54
N LEU A 114 10.40 -7.09 19.86
CA LEU A 114 11.36 -8.14 20.18
C LEU A 114 12.76 -7.88 19.60
N ARG A 115 12.95 -6.79 18.85
CA ARG A 115 14.18 -6.48 18.10
C ARG A 115 14.60 -7.59 17.13
N ASP A 116 13.62 -8.35 16.64
CA ASP A 116 13.80 -9.33 15.57
C ASP A 116 13.45 -8.65 14.24
N PHE A 117 14.46 -8.11 13.56
CA PHE A 117 14.27 -7.41 12.30
C PHE A 117 14.18 -8.35 11.08
N THR A 118 14.04 -9.67 11.29
CA THR A 118 13.94 -10.65 10.21
C THR A 118 12.52 -11.19 10.09
N LEU A 119 11.92 -11.02 8.90
CA LEU A 119 10.68 -11.70 8.53
C LEU A 119 10.99 -13.06 7.91
N GLN A 120 10.41 -14.10 8.48
CA GLN A 120 10.54 -15.48 8.05
C GLN A 120 9.21 -15.99 7.47
N ASP A 121 9.29 -17.03 6.65
CA ASP A 121 8.13 -17.67 6.03
C ASP A 121 7.04 -18.08 7.03
N LYS A 122 7.47 -18.54 8.22
CA LYS A 122 6.57 -18.93 9.31
C LYS A 122 5.70 -17.76 9.78
N ASP A 123 6.22 -16.53 9.78
CA ASP A 123 5.50 -15.35 10.27
C ASP A 123 4.29 -15.06 9.38
N PHE A 124 4.46 -15.17 8.06
CA PHE A 124 3.37 -15.05 7.09
C PHE A 124 2.39 -16.22 7.16
N ASN A 125 2.88 -17.45 7.27
CA ASN A 125 2.02 -18.64 7.30
C ASN A 125 1.13 -18.65 8.54
N ILE A 126 1.68 -18.35 9.71
CA ILE A 126 0.92 -18.25 10.97
C ILE A 126 -0.13 -17.15 10.86
N PHE A 127 0.25 -15.96 10.35
CA PHE A 127 -0.67 -14.86 10.16
C PHE A 127 -1.83 -15.24 9.22
N PHE A 128 -1.54 -15.73 8.02
CA PHE A 128 -2.60 -16.06 7.06
C PHE A 128 -3.50 -17.20 7.53
N ASN A 129 -2.97 -18.22 8.21
CA ASN A 129 -3.80 -19.29 8.78
C ASN A 129 -4.77 -18.76 9.84
N ARG A 130 -4.31 -17.88 10.74
CA ARG A 130 -5.20 -17.20 11.70
C ARG A 130 -6.28 -16.38 10.99
N LYS A 131 -5.94 -15.71 9.88
CA LYS A 131 -6.92 -14.93 9.10
C LYS A 131 -7.92 -15.80 8.34
N LYS A 132 -7.53 -16.99 7.88
CA LYS A 132 -8.46 -17.99 7.32
C LYS A 132 -9.46 -18.44 8.39
N GLU A 133 -9.02 -18.73 9.60
CA GLU A 133 -9.91 -19.12 10.71
C GLU A 133 -10.90 -18.02 11.11
N GLN A 134 -10.49 -16.75 11.02
CA GLN A 134 -11.30 -15.59 11.42
C GLN A 134 -12.27 -15.11 10.32
N SER A 135 -12.12 -15.57 9.07
CA SER A 135 -12.84 -15.01 7.93
C SER A 135 -13.03 -16.02 6.82
N GLU A 136 -14.28 -16.42 6.57
CA GLU A 136 -14.66 -17.31 5.45
C GLU A 136 -14.16 -16.79 4.10
N ARG A 137 -14.17 -15.46 3.91
CA ARG A 137 -13.69 -14.82 2.69
C ARG A 137 -12.19 -14.99 2.49
N VAL A 138 -11.40 -14.93 3.56
CA VAL A 138 -9.96 -15.19 3.48
C VAL A 138 -9.72 -16.69 3.31
N ALA A 139 -10.48 -17.54 4.01
CA ALA A 139 -10.43 -18.99 3.86
C ALA A 139 -10.74 -19.46 2.43
N SER A 140 -11.56 -18.72 1.69
CA SER A 140 -11.93 -19.05 0.31
C SER A 140 -10.85 -18.72 -0.74
N TRP A 141 -9.72 -18.11 -0.35
CA TRP A 141 -8.62 -17.82 -1.29
C TRP A 141 -7.70 -19.02 -1.48
N ASP A 142 -7.15 -19.15 -2.69
CA ASP A 142 -6.18 -20.19 -3.02
C ASP A 142 -4.78 -19.93 -2.43
N ASP A 143 -3.97 -20.99 -2.34
CA ASP A 143 -2.59 -20.88 -1.81
C ASP A 143 -1.70 -19.96 -2.65
N TYR A 144 -1.97 -19.88 -3.96
CA TYR A 144 -1.26 -18.96 -4.86
C TYR A 144 -1.49 -17.48 -4.48
N THR A 145 -2.69 -17.15 -4.00
CA THR A 145 -3.02 -15.81 -3.50
C THR A 145 -2.17 -15.45 -2.30
N PHE A 146 -2.02 -16.35 -1.32
CA PHE A 146 -1.18 -16.11 -0.15
C PHE A 146 0.30 -16.00 -0.51
N TYR A 147 0.77 -16.87 -1.43
CA TYR A 147 2.13 -16.76 -1.98
C TYR A 147 2.39 -15.38 -2.59
N LYS A 148 1.46 -14.86 -3.40
CA LYS A 148 1.59 -13.52 -4.00
C LYS A 148 1.46 -12.38 -2.99
N LEU A 149 0.58 -12.50 -2.01
CA LEU A 149 0.45 -11.51 -0.93
C LEU A 149 1.77 -11.37 -0.17
N LYS A 150 2.37 -12.49 0.24
CA LYS A 150 3.69 -12.52 0.90
C LYS A 150 4.76 -11.80 0.06
N GLN A 151 4.87 -12.13 -1.24
CA GLN A 151 5.85 -11.48 -2.12
C GLN A 151 5.67 -9.96 -2.17
N VAL A 152 4.41 -9.49 -2.27
CA VAL A 152 4.13 -8.06 -2.32
C VAL A 152 4.36 -7.38 -0.98
N TYR A 153 4.06 -8.03 0.14
CA TYR A 153 4.30 -7.47 1.48
C TYR A 153 5.80 -7.24 1.71
N ILE A 154 6.62 -8.25 1.43
CA ILE A 154 8.10 -8.14 1.51
C ILE A 154 8.58 -6.99 0.62
N ARG A 155 8.09 -6.91 -0.62
CA ARG A 155 8.48 -5.84 -1.55
C ARG A 155 8.10 -4.45 -1.04
N ILE A 156 6.89 -4.28 -0.49
CA ILE A 156 6.45 -3.00 0.07
C ILE A 156 7.36 -2.59 1.23
N LEU A 157 7.64 -3.51 2.15
CA LEU A 157 8.50 -3.24 3.31
C LEU A 157 9.94 -2.92 2.92
N PHE A 158 10.50 -3.67 1.97
CA PHE A 158 11.84 -3.42 1.43
C PHE A 158 11.93 -2.05 0.75
N GLU A 159 10.99 -1.73 -0.16
CA GLU A 159 11.00 -0.43 -0.84
C GLU A 159 10.81 0.75 0.12
N ALA A 160 10.12 0.54 1.24
CA ALA A 160 9.95 1.53 2.30
C ALA A 160 11.13 1.61 3.28
N GLY A 161 12.06 0.66 3.26
CA GLY A 161 13.24 0.63 4.13
C GLY A 161 13.00 0.00 5.50
N PHE A 162 12.00 -0.89 5.62
CA PHE A 162 11.63 -1.54 6.89
C PHE A 162 12.35 -2.87 7.11
N ILE A 163 12.85 -3.48 6.03
CA ILE A 163 13.63 -4.73 5.98
C ILE A 163 14.66 -4.66 4.85
#